data_AF-A0A9Q1BMY3-F1
#
_entry.id   AF-A0A9Q1BMY3-F1
#
_cell.length_a   1.000
_cell.length_b   1.000
_cell.length_c   1.000
_cell.angle_alpha   90.00
_cell.angle_beta   90.00
_cell.angle_gamma   90.00
#
_symmetry.space_group_name_H-M   'P 1'
#
loop_
_entity.id
_entity.type
_entity.pdbx_description
1 polymer ?
#
loop_
_entity_poly.entity_id
_entity_poly.type
_entity_poly.pdbx_seq_one_letter_code
_entity_poly.pdbx_strand_id
1 'polypeptide(L)'
;MGKHQNPTPSETVQRCKFNSRFRKQGESVSSYVAELRALAQYCNYGTTLNDMLRDRLVCGINNDRIQRNLLSKSSLTFETALEIAIGLETASKNADDLKQTFQQATPTHHSEQSVQFIPKGKGKLGKSNRKSGQKTACYRCGGMNHAPQDCWFKDKACNECGKIGHKAKYADQRK
;
A
#
# COMPACT_ATOMS: atom_id res chain seq x y z
N MET A 1 29.10 4.28 -51.27
CA MET A 1 28.93 4.00 -49.83
C MET A 1 28.62 5.32 -49.12
N GLY A 2 27.34 5.66 -49.00
CA GLY A 2 26.91 6.92 -48.38
C GLY A 2 27.03 6.81 -46.87
N LYS A 3 27.63 7.81 -46.22
CA LYS A 3 27.80 7.87 -44.77
C LYS A 3 26.44 7.83 -44.09
N HIS A 4 26.10 6.72 -43.42
CA HIS A 4 24.96 6.64 -42.52
C HIS A 4 25.30 7.46 -41.27
N GLN A 5 25.18 8.78 -41.35
CA GLN A 5 25.33 9.64 -40.17
C GLN A 5 24.02 9.61 -39.40
N ASN A 6 24.04 8.98 -38.23
CA ASN A 6 22.95 9.08 -37.28
C ASN A 6 22.98 10.53 -36.73
N PRO A 7 22.02 11.40 -37.07
CA PRO A 7 22.09 12.79 -36.67
C PRO A 7 22.07 12.89 -35.15
N THR A 8 22.88 13.81 -34.59
CA THR A 8 22.89 14.11 -33.16
C THR A 8 21.44 14.37 -32.71
N PRO A 9 20.97 13.72 -31.63
CA PRO A 9 19.59 13.93 -31.17
C PRO A 9 19.34 15.41 -30.84
N SER A 10 18.19 15.94 -31.27
CA SER A 10 17.79 17.32 -30.96
C SER A 10 17.71 17.54 -29.44
N GLU A 11 18.43 18.55 -28.94
CA GLU A 11 18.45 18.92 -27.52
C GLU A 11 17.03 19.14 -26.97
N THR A 12 16.20 19.90 -27.70
CA THR A 12 14.81 20.17 -27.32
C THR A 12 14.01 18.88 -27.15
N VAL A 13 14.14 17.94 -28.09
CA VAL A 13 13.45 16.65 -28.02
C VAL A 13 13.91 15.85 -26.79
N GLN A 14 15.20 15.88 -26.47
CA GLN A 14 15.76 15.16 -25.33
C GLN A 14 15.31 15.78 -24.00
N ARG A 15 15.27 17.12 -23.91
CA ARG A 15 14.69 17.83 -22.76
C ARG A 15 13.22 17.52 -22.59
N CYS A 16 12.44 17.44 -23.67
CA CYS A 16 11.03 17.03 -23.60
C CYS A 16 10.89 15.58 -23.07
N LYS A 17 11.71 14.64 -23.56
CA LYS A 17 11.73 13.26 -23.08
C LYS A 17 12.10 13.17 -21.60
N PHE A 18 13.16 13.87 -21.20
CA PHE A 18 13.60 13.97 -19.81
C PHE A 18 12.47 14.51 -18.91
N ASN A 19 11.86 15.64 -19.30
CA ASN A 19 10.82 16.28 -18.51
C ASN A 19 9.49 15.49 -18.48
N SER A 20 9.25 14.63 -19.46
CA SER A 20 8.06 13.77 -19.50
C SER A 20 8.28 12.42 -18.78
N ARG A 21 9.46 12.19 -18.20
CA ARG A 21 9.81 10.91 -17.60
C ARG A 21 9.34 10.81 -16.14
N PHE A 22 8.29 10.02 -15.93
CA PHE A 22 7.77 9.62 -14.62
C PHE A 22 8.15 8.17 -14.31
N ARG A 23 8.49 7.86 -13.05
CA ARG A 23 8.80 6.48 -12.63
C ARG A 23 7.63 5.56 -12.98
N LYS A 24 7.94 4.41 -13.60
CA LYS A 24 6.92 3.43 -14.00
C LYS A 24 6.41 2.66 -12.76
N GLN A 25 5.24 2.05 -12.86
CA GLN A 25 4.77 1.14 -11.82
C GLN A 25 5.74 -0.05 -11.68
N GLY A 26 6.14 -0.37 -10.46
CA GLY A 26 7.09 -1.47 -10.18
C GLY A 26 8.56 -1.17 -10.51
N GLU A 27 8.87 0.01 -11.05
CA GLU A 27 10.25 0.42 -11.30
C GLU A 27 10.94 0.87 -10.00
N SER A 28 12.17 0.40 -9.76
CA SER A 28 12.96 0.83 -8.60
C SER A 28 13.45 2.28 -8.76
N VAL A 29 13.68 2.96 -7.63
CA VAL A 29 14.30 4.30 -7.62
C VAL A 29 15.61 4.31 -8.41
N SER A 30 16.47 3.31 -8.21
CA SER A 30 17.78 3.24 -8.89
C SER A 30 17.65 3.10 -10.41
N SER A 31 16.72 2.26 -10.89
CA SER A 31 16.45 2.09 -12.32
C SER A 31 15.90 3.39 -12.93
N TYR A 32 14.96 4.03 -12.24
CA TYR A 32 14.39 5.29 -12.67
C TYR A 32 15.47 6.38 -12.85
N VAL A 33 16.37 6.50 -11.89
CA VAL A 33 17.43 7.51 -11.89
C VAL A 33 18.49 7.20 -12.94
N ALA A 34 18.80 5.93 -13.19
CA ALA A 34 19.67 5.53 -14.30
C ALA A 34 19.09 5.99 -15.66
N GLU A 35 17.79 5.80 -15.87
CA GLU A 35 17.08 6.27 -17.06
C GLU A 35 17.06 7.81 -17.17
N LEU A 36 16.87 8.53 -16.06
CA LEU A 36 16.97 9.99 -16.06
C LEU A 36 18.35 10.48 -16.50
N ARG A 37 19.43 9.84 -16.00
CA ARG A 37 20.80 10.17 -16.41
C ARG A 37 21.04 9.87 -17.89
N ALA A 38 20.53 8.76 -18.40
CA ALA A 38 20.62 8.41 -19.81
C ALA A 38 19.93 9.46 -20.71
N LEU A 39 18.72 9.88 -20.35
CA LEU A 39 18.00 10.93 -21.09
C LEU A 39 18.69 12.30 -21.00
N ALA A 40 19.32 12.61 -19.87
CA ALA A 40 20.01 13.88 -19.66
C ALA A 40 21.29 14.03 -20.50
N GLN A 41 21.88 12.93 -21.01
CA GLN A 41 23.14 12.93 -21.77
C GLN A 41 23.14 13.90 -22.95
N TYR A 42 22.00 14.06 -23.62
CA TYR A 42 21.83 14.91 -24.80
C TYR A 42 21.04 16.21 -24.50
N CYS A 43 20.78 16.51 -23.23
CA CYS A 43 20.01 17.70 -22.83
C CYS A 43 20.87 18.96 -22.67
N ASN A 44 22.20 18.86 -22.73
CA ASN A 44 23.13 19.98 -22.56
C ASN A 44 22.85 20.82 -21.29
N TYR A 45 22.55 20.16 -20.15
CA TYR A 45 22.28 20.87 -18.89
C TYR A 45 23.54 21.47 -18.24
N GLY A 46 24.75 21.06 -18.66
CA GLY A 46 25.99 21.61 -18.13
C GLY A 46 26.07 21.52 -16.61
N THR A 47 26.36 22.65 -15.95
CA THR A 47 26.50 22.74 -14.49
C THR A 47 25.20 22.53 -13.73
N THR A 48 24.04 22.69 -14.37
CA THR A 48 22.72 22.51 -13.72
C THR A 48 22.20 21.09 -13.83
N LEU A 49 23.00 20.13 -14.33
CA LEU A 49 22.59 18.73 -14.51
C LEU A 49 22.01 18.13 -13.22
N ASN A 50 22.68 18.33 -12.09
CA ASN A 50 22.23 17.80 -10.80
C ASN A 50 20.92 18.45 -10.34
N ASP A 51 20.73 19.74 -10.55
CA ASP A 51 19.46 20.40 -10.23
C ASP A 51 18.32 19.83 -11.07
N MET A 52 18.53 19.62 -12.38
CA MET A 52 17.53 19.03 -13.25
C MET A 52 17.19 17.59 -12.87
N LEU A 53 18.20 16.78 -12.51
CA LEU A 53 18.00 15.41 -12.04
C LEU A 53 17.23 15.38 -10.71
N ARG A 54 17.56 16.26 -9.77
CA ARG A 54 16.84 16.42 -8.50
C ARG A 54 15.38 16.77 -8.77
N ASP A 55 15.12 17.83 -9.53
CA ASP A 55 13.77 18.33 -9.77
C ASP A 55 12.92 17.28 -10.48
N ARG A 56 13.51 16.58 -11.47
CA ARG A 56 12.81 15.52 -12.18
C ARG A 56 12.55 14.29 -11.29
N LEU A 57 13.50 13.91 -10.42
CA LEU A 57 13.31 12.87 -9.42
C LEU A 57 12.15 13.21 -8.48
N VAL A 58 12.11 14.42 -7.92
CA VAL A 58 11.07 14.86 -6.98
C VAL A 58 9.70 14.89 -7.66
N CYS A 59 9.59 15.49 -8.83
CA CYS A 59 8.31 15.62 -9.52
C CYS A 59 7.87 14.31 -10.20
N GLY A 60 8.79 13.41 -10.53
CA GLY A 60 8.51 12.21 -11.31
C GLY A 60 8.41 10.92 -10.52
N ILE A 61 8.68 10.94 -9.20
CA ILE A 61 8.53 9.76 -8.35
C ILE A 61 7.06 9.50 -8.02
N ASN A 62 6.57 8.31 -8.37
CA ASN A 62 5.19 7.86 -8.09
C ASN A 62 5.10 7.16 -6.72
N ASN A 63 5.55 7.83 -5.65
CA ASN A 63 5.37 7.37 -4.28
C ASN A 63 5.21 8.57 -3.35
N ASP A 64 3.98 8.76 -2.86
CA ASP A 64 3.59 9.93 -2.06
C ASP A 64 4.40 10.10 -0.78
N ARG A 65 4.84 8.99 -0.16
CA ARG A 65 5.66 9.05 1.06
C ARG A 65 7.05 9.59 0.74
N ILE A 66 7.66 9.10 -0.33
CA ILE A 66 8.97 9.58 -0.78
C ILE A 66 8.86 11.03 -1.23
N GLN A 67 7.89 11.35 -2.09
CA GLN A 67 7.73 12.70 -2.63
C GLN A 67 7.52 13.75 -1.53
N ARG A 68 6.63 13.49 -0.55
CA ARG A 68 6.43 14.41 0.59
C ARG A 68 7.68 14.58 1.43
N ASN A 69 8.46 13.50 1.65
CA ASN A 69 9.70 13.60 2.40
C ASN A 69 10.72 14.50 1.69
N LEU A 70 10.88 14.33 0.37
CA LEU A 70 11.77 15.17 -0.44
C LEU A 70 11.32 16.64 -0.44
N LEU A 71 10.03 16.91 -0.65
CA LEU A 71 9.46 18.26 -0.65
C LEU A 71 9.55 18.98 0.71
N SER A 72 9.68 18.24 1.81
CA SER A 72 9.85 18.82 3.15
C SER A 72 11.27 19.34 3.44
N LYS A 73 12.25 19.08 2.56
CA LYS A 73 13.63 19.53 2.76
C LYS A 73 13.79 20.97 2.29
N SER A 74 14.32 21.84 3.16
CA SER A 74 14.57 23.25 2.85
C SER A 74 15.73 23.47 1.89
N SER A 75 16.73 22.60 1.92
CA SER A 75 17.82 22.51 0.96
C SER A 75 17.97 21.06 0.56
N LEU A 76 17.96 20.80 -0.75
CA LEU A 76 18.00 19.46 -1.31
C LEU A 76 18.98 19.42 -2.48
N THR A 77 19.95 18.51 -2.40
CA THR A 77 20.83 18.16 -3.52
C THR A 77 20.32 16.91 -4.20
N PHE A 78 20.82 16.61 -5.39
CA PHE A 78 20.45 15.37 -6.08
C PHE A 78 20.91 14.13 -5.32
N GLU A 79 22.12 14.15 -4.76
CA GLU A 79 22.71 13.04 -4.01
C GLU A 79 21.88 12.71 -2.78
N THR A 80 21.53 13.73 -1.98
CA THR A 80 20.69 13.59 -0.79
C THR A 80 19.27 13.16 -1.13
N ALA A 81 18.70 13.67 -2.24
CA ALA A 81 17.39 13.22 -2.72
C ALA A 81 17.39 11.73 -3.11
N LEU A 82 18.45 11.28 -3.80
CA LEU A 82 18.61 9.89 -4.19
C LEU A 82 18.75 8.97 -2.99
N GLU A 83 19.58 9.35 -2.01
CA GLU A 83 19.78 8.59 -0.77
C GLU A 83 18.46 8.43 0.00
N ILE A 84 17.73 9.53 0.22
CA ILE A 84 16.42 9.50 0.90
C ILE A 84 15.44 8.58 0.16
N ALA A 85 15.36 8.69 -1.16
CA ALA A 85 14.43 7.92 -1.97
C ALA A 85 14.73 6.41 -1.91
N ILE A 86 16.01 6.02 -2.02
CA ILE A 86 16.45 4.61 -1.89
C ILE A 86 16.22 4.11 -0.47
N GLY A 87 16.56 4.90 0.55
CA GLY A 87 16.36 4.53 1.95
C GLY A 87 14.89 4.26 2.28
N LEU A 88 13.99 5.13 1.82
CA LEU A 88 12.54 4.95 2.02
C LEU A 88 11.95 3.78 1.21
N GLU A 89 12.43 3.56 -0.03
CA GLU A 89 12.02 2.38 -0.81
C GLU A 89 12.44 1.08 -0.09
N THR A 90 13.69 1.02 0.37
CA THR A 90 14.25 -0.13 1.08
C THR A 90 13.54 -0.37 2.42
N ALA A 91 13.30 0.68 3.19
CA ALA A 91 12.57 0.59 4.45
C ALA A 91 11.13 0.08 4.24
N SER A 92 10.47 0.46 3.14
CA SER A 92 9.14 -0.06 2.81
C SER A 92 9.20 -1.57 2.50
N LYS A 93 10.14 -2.00 1.66
CA LYS A 93 10.34 -3.42 1.33
C LYS A 93 10.61 -4.24 2.58
N ASN A 94 11.57 -3.82 3.41
CA ASN A 94 11.90 -4.49 4.66
C ASN A 94 10.70 -4.58 5.62
N ALA A 95 9.90 -3.52 5.72
CA ALA A 95 8.70 -3.53 6.57
C ALA A 95 7.64 -4.53 6.08
N ASP A 96 7.52 -4.72 4.76
CA ASP A 96 6.59 -5.69 4.19
C ASP A 96 7.12 -7.13 4.34
N ASP A 97 8.42 -7.35 4.16
CA ASP A 97 9.07 -8.65 4.41
C ASP A 97 8.93 -9.10 5.88
N LEU A 98 9.13 -8.16 6.82
CA LEU A 98 8.93 -8.43 8.24
C LEU A 98 7.48 -8.83 8.54
N LYS A 99 6.48 -8.10 8.01
CA LYS A 99 5.07 -8.46 8.20
C LYS A 99 4.75 -9.85 7.67
N GLN A 100 5.31 -10.23 6.52
CA GLN A 100 5.12 -11.57 5.96
C GLN A 100 5.74 -12.64 6.87
N THR A 101 6.93 -12.37 7.40
CA THR A 101 7.63 -13.29 8.32
C THR A 101 6.84 -13.52 9.61
N PHE A 102 6.32 -12.46 10.24
CA PHE A 102 5.55 -12.56 11.48
C PHE A 102 4.14 -13.13 11.30
N GLN A 103 3.56 -13.08 10.09
CA GLN A 103 2.26 -13.69 9.79
C GLN A 103 2.34 -15.21 9.55
N GLN A 104 3.52 -15.75 9.23
CA GLN A 104 3.74 -17.19 9.04
C GLN A 104 4.01 -17.95 10.36
N ALA A 105 4.21 -17.24 11.47
CA ALA A 105 4.34 -17.82 12.81
C ALA A 105 2.97 -18.03 13.49
N THR A 106 2.05 -18.77 12.84
CA THR A 106 0.96 -19.42 13.57
C THR A 106 1.38 -20.86 13.87
N PRO A 107 1.46 -21.27 15.15
CA PRO A 107 1.92 -22.60 15.51
C PRO A 107 0.92 -23.65 15.03
N THR A 108 1.46 -24.67 14.37
CA THR A 108 0.85 -26.00 14.24
C THR A 108 0.30 -26.45 15.59
N HIS A 109 -0.94 -26.92 15.57
CA HIS A 109 -1.65 -27.56 16.67
C HIS A 109 -0.76 -28.53 17.47
N HIS A 110 -0.16 -28.06 18.56
CA HIS A 110 0.23 -28.93 19.66
C HIS A 110 -0.86 -28.82 20.73
N SER A 111 -1.44 -29.96 21.05
CA SER A 111 -2.48 -30.09 22.07
C SER A 111 -1.90 -29.80 23.44
N GLU A 112 -2.17 -28.61 23.97
CA GLU A 112 -1.99 -28.37 25.41
C GLU A 112 -3.31 -28.67 26.12
N GLN A 113 -3.23 -29.69 26.97
CA GLN A 113 -4.28 -30.11 27.88
C GLN A 113 -4.69 -28.94 28.78
N SER A 114 -5.90 -28.42 28.57
CA SER A 114 -6.53 -27.48 29.49
C SER A 114 -7.26 -28.26 30.58
N VAL A 115 -6.83 -28.05 31.81
CA VAL A 115 -7.49 -28.56 33.02
C VAL A 115 -8.85 -27.87 33.13
N GLN A 116 -9.93 -28.66 33.14
CA GLN A 116 -11.31 -28.19 33.06
C GLN A 116 -11.80 -27.64 34.41
N PHE A 117 -12.25 -26.38 34.42
CA PHE A 117 -13.19 -25.88 35.41
C PHE A 117 -14.62 -26.11 34.90
N ILE A 118 -15.41 -26.85 35.68
CA ILE A 118 -16.79 -27.24 35.37
C ILE A 118 -17.74 -26.14 35.90
N PRO A 119 -18.72 -25.69 35.08
CA PRO A 119 -20.05 -25.46 35.61
C PRO A 119 -21.07 -26.41 34.95
N LYS A 120 -21.83 -27.08 35.82
CA LYS A 120 -23.00 -27.91 35.49
C LYS A 120 -24.07 -27.05 34.84
N GLY A 121 -24.55 -27.45 33.67
CA GLY A 121 -25.76 -26.89 33.05
C GLY A 121 -26.25 -27.77 31.91
N LYS A 122 -27.41 -28.39 32.11
CA LYS A 122 -28.03 -29.43 31.28
C LYS A 122 -28.48 -28.89 29.91
N GLY A 123 -28.33 -29.68 28.83
CA GLY A 123 -29.24 -29.57 27.68
C GLY A 123 -28.68 -29.85 26.28
N LYS A 124 -28.76 -31.12 25.87
CA LYS A 124 -28.99 -31.71 24.54
C LYS A 124 -28.17 -31.27 23.31
N LEU A 125 -27.63 -32.30 22.67
CA LEU A 125 -26.90 -32.32 21.40
C LEU A 125 -27.74 -31.77 20.22
N GLY A 126 -27.08 -30.98 19.39
CA GLY A 126 -27.44 -30.75 17.99
C GLY A 126 -26.17 -30.65 17.15
N LYS A 127 -25.84 -31.75 16.44
CA LYS A 127 -24.77 -31.78 15.42
C LYS A 127 -25.14 -30.84 14.27
N SER A 128 -24.20 -30.05 13.76
CA SER A 128 -23.58 -30.31 12.43
C SER A 128 -22.89 -29.09 11.82
N ASN A 129 -21.79 -29.42 11.14
CA ASN A 129 -21.23 -28.78 9.95
C ASN A 129 -20.65 -27.36 10.06
N ARG A 130 -19.33 -27.34 10.27
CA ARG A 130 -18.44 -26.33 9.67
C ARG A 130 -18.57 -26.43 8.15
N LYS A 131 -19.11 -25.40 7.51
CA LYS A 131 -18.92 -25.13 6.08
C LYS A 131 -18.16 -23.81 5.91
N SER A 132 -17.36 -23.81 4.85
CA SER A 132 -16.33 -22.86 4.48
C SER A 132 -16.77 -21.40 4.44
N GLY A 133 -15.80 -20.52 4.67
CA GLY A 133 -15.95 -19.07 4.70
C GLY A 133 -16.48 -18.50 3.38
N GLN A 134 -17.78 -18.24 3.35
CA GLN A 134 -18.35 -17.14 2.60
C GLN A 134 -18.36 -15.93 3.52
N LYS A 135 -17.78 -14.80 3.10
CA LYS A 135 -17.90 -13.51 3.80
C LYS A 135 -19.36 -13.06 3.70
N THR A 136 -20.21 -13.54 4.60
CA THR A 136 -21.61 -13.14 4.69
C THR A 136 -21.69 -11.68 5.15
N ALA A 137 -22.54 -10.90 4.51
CA ALA A 137 -22.83 -9.53 4.94
C ALA A 137 -23.28 -9.50 6.41
N CYS A 138 -22.80 -8.52 7.16
CA CYS A 138 -23.12 -8.35 8.58
C CYS A 138 -24.63 -8.11 8.75
N TYR A 139 -25.33 -9.00 9.45
CA TYR A 139 -26.78 -8.89 9.70
C TYR A 139 -27.19 -7.63 10.49
N ARG A 140 -26.22 -6.91 11.07
CA ARG A 140 -26.49 -5.67 11.83
C ARG A 140 -26.52 -4.44 10.95
N CYS A 141 -25.74 -4.39 9.86
CA CYS A 141 -25.62 -3.18 9.04
C CYS A 141 -25.47 -3.42 7.53
N GLY A 142 -25.44 -4.68 7.09
CA GLY A 142 -25.19 -5.09 5.71
C GLY A 142 -23.74 -5.01 5.25
N GLY A 143 -22.79 -4.64 6.11
CA GLY A 143 -21.39 -4.46 5.74
C GLY A 143 -20.64 -5.78 5.56
N MET A 144 -19.75 -5.87 4.56
CA MET A 144 -18.98 -7.09 4.28
C MET A 144 -17.54 -7.07 4.84
N ASN A 145 -17.14 -5.94 5.44
CA ASN A 145 -15.75 -5.66 5.85
C ASN A 145 -15.49 -5.87 7.35
N HIS A 146 -16.46 -6.39 8.11
CA HIS A 146 -16.31 -6.69 9.53
C HIS A 146 -17.24 -7.82 9.94
N ALA A 147 -16.93 -8.47 11.06
CA ALA A 147 -17.83 -9.45 11.66
C ALA A 147 -18.86 -8.76 12.56
N PRO A 148 -20.08 -9.33 12.76
CA PRO A 148 -21.15 -8.68 13.52
C PRO A 148 -20.79 -8.24 14.94
N GLN A 149 -19.82 -8.90 15.58
CA GLN A 149 -19.28 -8.50 16.89
C GLN A 149 -18.46 -7.20 16.88
N ASP A 150 -17.91 -6.82 15.73
CA ASP A 150 -17.11 -5.60 15.52
C ASP A 150 -17.91 -4.49 14.82
N CYS A 151 -19.22 -4.73 14.61
CA CYS A 151 -20.09 -3.78 13.95
C CYS A 151 -20.28 -2.53 14.81
N TRP A 152 -20.10 -1.36 14.22
CA TRP A 152 -20.39 -0.06 14.85
C TRP A 152 -21.80 0.01 15.46
N PHE A 153 -22.78 -0.62 14.82
CA PHE A 153 -24.17 -0.61 15.28
C PHE A 153 -24.44 -1.60 16.42
N LYS A 154 -23.45 -2.34 16.92
CA LYS A 154 -23.64 -3.38 17.92
C LYS A 154 -24.24 -2.89 19.24
N ASP A 155 -23.88 -1.68 19.64
CA ASP A 155 -24.31 -1.03 20.89
C ASP A 155 -25.14 0.23 20.63
N LYS A 156 -25.56 0.46 19.37
CA LYS A 156 -26.40 1.60 19.00
C LYS A 156 -27.87 1.20 18.95
N ALA A 157 -28.73 2.03 19.53
CA ALA A 157 -30.17 1.92 19.40
C ALA A 157 -30.60 2.26 17.98
N CYS A 158 -31.50 1.45 17.43
CA CYS A 158 -32.12 1.72 16.15
C CYS A 158 -33.18 2.82 16.29
N ASN A 159 -33.12 3.82 15.40
CA ASN A 159 -34.05 4.95 15.44
C ASN A 159 -35.49 4.58 15.05
N GLU A 160 -35.71 3.44 14.39
CA GLU A 160 -37.05 3.01 13.95
C GLU A 160 -37.75 2.07 14.95
N CYS A 161 -37.01 1.19 15.61
CA CYS A 161 -37.61 0.20 16.53
C CYS A 161 -37.13 0.29 17.98
N GLY A 162 -36.19 1.19 18.28
CA GLY A 162 -35.61 1.37 19.62
C GLY A 162 -34.68 0.24 20.09
N LYS A 163 -34.63 -0.91 19.41
CA LYS A 163 -33.77 -2.04 19.83
C LYS A 163 -32.29 -1.77 19.50
N ILE A 164 -31.40 -2.22 20.37
CA ILE A 164 -29.94 -2.07 20.19
C ILE A 164 -29.40 -3.16 19.26
N GLY A 165 -28.43 -2.80 18.41
CA GLY A 165 -27.61 -3.78 17.71
C GLY A 165 -27.78 -3.86 16.20
N HIS A 166 -28.43 -2.87 15.56
CA HIS A 166 -28.64 -2.88 14.10
C HIS A 166 -28.91 -1.47 13.54
N LYS A 167 -28.74 -1.32 12.22
CA LYS A 167 -29.18 -0.15 11.44
C LYS A 167 -30.65 -0.34 11.03
N ALA A 168 -31.45 0.72 11.09
CA ALA A 168 -32.86 0.82 10.69
C ALA A 168 -33.29 -0.14 9.55
N LYS A 169 -32.60 -0.04 8.42
CA LYS A 169 -32.83 -0.87 7.21
C LYS A 169 -32.75 -2.40 7.41
N TYR A 170 -32.17 -2.89 8.51
CA TYR A 170 -31.94 -4.32 8.79
C TYR A 170 -32.63 -4.78 10.09
N ALA A 171 -33.66 -4.07 10.55
CA ALA A 171 -34.42 -4.41 11.75
C ALA A 171 -35.23 -5.71 11.65
N ASP A 172 -35.59 -6.10 10.43
CA ASP A 172 -36.41 -7.25 10.07
C ASP A 172 -35.67 -8.60 10.10
N GLN A 173 -34.33 -8.59 10.06
CA GLN A 173 -33.50 -9.81 10.07
C GLN A 173 -33.30 -10.42 11.47
N ARG A 174 -33.92 -9.85 12.50
CA ARG A 174 -33.97 -10.39 13.88
C ARG A 174 -35.40 -10.84 14.22
N LYS A 175 -35.83 -11.94 13.60
CA LYS A 175 -36.92 -12.77 14.14
C LYS A 175 -36.34 -13.86 15.02
#